data_AF-A0A2U3KHQ4-F1
#
_entry.id   AF-A0A2U3KHQ4-F1
#
_cell.length_a   1.000
_cell.length_b   1.000
_cell.length_c   1.000
_cell.angle_alpha   90.00
_cell.angle_beta   90.00
_cell.angle_gamma   90.00
#
_symmetry.space_group_name_H-M   'P 1'
#
loop_
_entity.id
_entity.type
_entity.pdbx_description
1 polymer ?
#
loop_
_entity_poly.entity_id
_entity_poly.type
_entity_poly.pdbx_seq_one_letter_code
_entity_poly.pdbx_strand_id
1 'polypeptide(L)'
;MAPDPTYDVVIIGAGPAGLAAAKRAAEFGASIALVDDNPQPGGQIWRGEAKWDRPPGLALLCGARVFAASEPGRLSLETLDGDLELGYRSLILATGARERFLPFPGWTLPNVMGAGGLQALAKSGLPVEGKKVVIAGSGPLLLAVARYMRSHGANLRLVAEQANDSALRRFGVGLVRHPGKLAQAIQLRAGLLGTRYLTACWPIAADGSDKLESVTLYRAGKTWREPCDYLACGFGLIPNVELPALLGCRLGASGVEVDDYQQSSVAGVYCAGEVTGIGGLDLSQAEGEIAGFAAAGKPESARPLFAARESHRRFAVALERAFALREELRNLPQDDTLVCRCEDVTFERIRRRSGWRDAKLQTRCGMGPCQGRVCGGALEFLLGWKTESVRPPVFPARIASLTGPKCPQS
;
A
#
# COMPACT_ATOMS: atom_id res chain seq x y z
N MET A 1 -22.19 -4.19 -31.17
CA MET A 1 -21.33 -3.89 -30.02
C MET A 1 -22.06 -2.87 -29.18
N ALA A 2 -22.39 -3.16 -27.91
CA ALA A 2 -22.83 -2.10 -27.02
C ALA A 2 -21.68 -1.08 -26.92
N PRO A 3 -21.93 0.24 -27.00
CA PRO A 3 -20.87 1.22 -26.88
C PRO A 3 -20.19 1.08 -25.51
N ASP A 4 -18.86 1.21 -25.47
CA ASP A 4 -18.10 1.22 -24.22
C ASP A 4 -18.70 2.29 -23.27
N PRO A 5 -19.02 1.94 -22.02
CA PRO A 5 -19.70 2.86 -21.14
C PRO A 5 -18.77 4.01 -20.76
N THR A 6 -19.28 5.24 -20.89
CA THR A 6 -18.61 6.47 -20.45
C THR A 6 -19.30 7.02 -19.23
N TYR A 7 -18.51 7.38 -18.22
CA TYR A 7 -18.99 7.94 -16.96
C TYR A 7 -18.49 9.38 -16.76
N ASP A 8 -19.22 10.17 -15.97
CA ASP A 8 -18.76 11.49 -15.57
C ASP A 8 -17.52 11.36 -14.67
N VAL A 9 -17.54 10.42 -13.74
CA VAL A 9 -16.42 10.16 -12.82
C VAL A 9 -16.09 8.67 -12.77
N VAL A 10 -14.86 8.32 -13.14
CA VAL A 10 -14.30 6.99 -12.88
C VAL A 10 -13.37 7.06 -11.68
N ILE A 11 -13.50 6.10 -10.76
CA ILE A 11 -12.71 6.04 -9.53
C ILE A 11 -11.98 4.69 -9.50
N ILE A 12 -10.65 4.73 -9.39
CA ILE A 12 -9.81 3.53 -9.33
C ILE A 12 -9.33 3.31 -7.89
N GLY A 13 -9.89 2.28 -7.26
CA GLY A 13 -9.65 1.88 -5.88
C GLY A 13 -10.86 2.14 -4.98
N ALA A 14 -11.48 1.09 -4.44
CA ALA A 14 -12.58 1.09 -3.49
C ALA A 14 -12.10 1.03 -2.02
N GLY A 15 -10.95 1.65 -1.73
CA GLY A 15 -10.49 1.92 -0.37
C GLY A 15 -11.19 3.13 0.25
N PRO A 16 -10.76 3.59 1.45
CA PRO A 16 -11.39 4.73 2.12
C PRO A 16 -11.50 6.00 1.28
N ALA A 17 -10.44 6.35 0.54
CA ALA A 17 -10.44 7.52 -0.32
C ALA A 17 -11.45 7.38 -1.47
N GLY A 18 -11.46 6.25 -2.18
CA GLY A 18 -12.37 6.05 -3.31
C GLY A 18 -13.83 5.94 -2.89
N LEU A 19 -14.13 5.29 -1.76
CA LEU A 19 -15.50 5.24 -1.22
C LEU A 19 -15.99 6.63 -0.79
N ALA A 20 -15.12 7.43 -0.18
CA ALA A 20 -15.44 8.80 0.20
C ALA A 20 -15.64 9.69 -1.04
N ALA A 21 -14.79 9.54 -2.07
CA ALA A 21 -14.92 10.23 -3.34
C ALA A 21 -16.22 9.89 -4.06
N ALA A 22 -16.56 8.59 -4.14
CA ALA A 22 -17.78 8.10 -4.74
C ALA A 22 -19.02 8.70 -4.07
N LYS A 23 -19.02 8.77 -2.74
CA LYS A 23 -20.10 9.38 -1.97
C LYS A 23 -20.29 10.85 -2.34
N ARG A 24 -19.23 11.65 -2.36
CA ARG A 24 -19.33 13.09 -2.66
C ARG A 24 -19.65 13.39 -4.11
N ALA A 25 -19.10 12.63 -5.05
CA ALA A 25 -19.44 12.79 -6.46
C ALA A 25 -20.94 12.49 -6.73
N ALA A 26 -21.51 11.51 -6.02
CA ALA A 26 -22.90 11.10 -6.21
C ALA A 26 -23.91 12.16 -5.71
N GLU A 27 -23.54 13.01 -4.75
CA GLU A 27 -24.41 14.08 -4.22
C GLU A 27 -24.89 15.06 -5.30
N PHE A 28 -24.19 15.13 -6.44
CA PHE A 28 -24.51 16.03 -7.56
C PHE A 28 -24.96 15.30 -8.82
N GLY A 29 -25.36 14.03 -8.70
CA GLY A 29 -25.94 13.25 -9.80
C GLY A 29 -24.94 12.83 -10.88
N ALA A 30 -23.64 12.86 -10.61
CA ALA A 30 -22.63 12.34 -11.53
C ALA A 30 -22.86 10.84 -11.79
N SER A 31 -22.75 10.41 -13.04
CA SER A 31 -22.63 8.99 -13.36
C SER A 31 -21.24 8.50 -12.95
N ILE A 32 -21.19 7.46 -12.10
CA ILE A 32 -19.95 7.01 -11.46
C ILE A 32 -19.70 5.54 -11.74
N ALA A 33 -18.45 5.23 -12.12
CA ALA A 33 -17.91 3.87 -12.02
C ALA A 33 -16.80 3.81 -10.96
N LEU A 34 -16.94 2.89 -10.01
CA LEU A 34 -15.93 2.58 -9.00
C LEU A 34 -15.34 1.21 -9.31
N VAL A 35 -14.04 1.18 -9.57
CA VAL A 35 -13.28 0.00 -9.98
C VAL A 35 -12.34 -0.41 -8.85
N ASP A 36 -12.30 -1.70 -8.51
CA ASP A 36 -11.32 -2.25 -7.56
C ASP A 36 -10.93 -3.67 -7.95
N ASP A 37 -9.67 -4.03 -7.73
CA ASP A 37 -9.17 -5.36 -8.08
C ASP A 37 -9.48 -6.41 -7.02
N ASN A 38 -9.90 -6.01 -5.81
CA ASN A 38 -10.41 -6.92 -4.80
C ASN A 38 -11.85 -7.34 -5.13
N PRO A 39 -12.27 -8.55 -4.69
CA PRO A 39 -13.64 -9.03 -4.89
C PRO A 39 -14.72 -8.18 -4.22
N GLN A 40 -14.37 -7.41 -3.19
CA GLN A 40 -15.30 -6.58 -2.43
C GLN A 40 -14.67 -5.24 -2.04
N PRO A 41 -15.47 -4.17 -1.89
CA PRO A 41 -15.00 -2.87 -1.44
C PRO A 41 -14.34 -2.91 -0.06
N GLY A 42 -13.46 -1.94 0.17
CA GLY A 42 -12.90 -1.66 1.48
C GLY A 42 -11.37 -1.54 1.52
N GLY A 43 -10.72 -1.80 0.39
CA GLY A 43 -9.28 -1.74 0.23
C GLY A 43 -8.53 -2.55 1.29
N GLN A 44 -7.34 -2.08 1.65
CA GLN A 44 -6.45 -2.79 2.58
C GLN A 44 -6.83 -2.66 4.06
N ILE A 45 -7.66 -1.67 4.42
CA ILE A 45 -8.08 -1.40 5.81
C ILE A 45 -9.22 -2.33 6.21
N TRP A 46 -10.31 -2.32 5.45
CA TRP A 46 -11.51 -3.09 5.80
C TRP A 46 -11.51 -4.49 5.19
N ARG A 47 -10.89 -4.68 4.00
CA ARG A 47 -10.79 -5.98 3.30
C ARG A 47 -12.14 -6.69 3.13
N GLY A 48 -13.10 -6.03 2.48
CA GLY A 48 -14.46 -6.57 2.26
C GLY A 48 -15.48 -6.24 3.36
N GLU A 49 -15.01 -5.83 4.54
CA GLU A 49 -15.89 -5.53 5.68
C GLU A 49 -16.30 -4.05 5.77
N ALA A 50 -16.18 -3.31 4.67
CA ALA A 50 -16.51 -1.88 4.66
C ALA A 50 -18.01 -1.67 4.82
N LYS A 51 -18.41 -1.00 5.90
CA LYS A 51 -19.78 -0.50 6.07
C LYS A 51 -19.90 0.82 5.35
N TRP A 52 -20.50 0.81 4.17
CA TRP A 52 -20.71 2.02 3.37
C TRP A 52 -22.07 1.96 2.68
N ASP A 53 -22.73 3.11 2.62
CA ASP A 53 -23.98 3.26 1.89
C ASP A 53 -23.65 3.53 0.42
N ARG A 54 -23.72 2.47 -0.39
CA ARG A 54 -23.46 2.56 -1.84
C ARG A 54 -24.44 3.58 -2.46
N PRO A 55 -23.94 4.62 -3.15
CA PRO A 55 -24.80 5.56 -3.84
C PRO A 55 -25.69 4.87 -4.88
N PRO A 56 -26.98 5.24 -5.00
CA PRO A 56 -27.86 4.73 -6.04
C PRO A 56 -27.28 4.99 -7.44
N GLY A 57 -27.37 4.01 -8.34
CA GLY A 57 -26.91 4.15 -9.73
C GLY A 57 -25.40 4.09 -9.95
N LEU A 58 -24.57 4.01 -8.90
CA LEU A 58 -23.13 3.80 -9.02
C LEU A 58 -22.84 2.42 -9.64
N ALA A 59 -22.02 2.38 -10.70
CA ALA A 59 -21.49 1.14 -11.26
C ALA A 59 -20.30 0.66 -10.41
N LEU A 60 -20.43 -0.49 -9.77
CA LEU A 60 -19.37 -1.08 -8.94
C LEU A 60 -18.74 -2.25 -9.70
N LEU A 61 -17.46 -2.14 -10.02
CA LEU A 61 -16.69 -3.11 -10.79
C LEU A 61 -15.57 -3.67 -9.90
N CYS A 62 -15.93 -4.61 -9.03
CA CYS A 62 -14.97 -5.36 -8.21
C CYS A 62 -14.37 -6.54 -8.98
N GLY A 63 -13.17 -6.98 -8.60
CA GLY A 63 -12.41 -7.98 -9.36
C GLY A 63 -11.99 -7.47 -10.75
N ALA A 64 -11.90 -6.16 -10.91
CA ALA A 64 -11.54 -5.50 -12.16
C ALA A 64 -10.24 -4.70 -11.98
N ARG A 65 -9.29 -4.88 -12.90
CA ARG A 65 -7.96 -4.31 -12.80
C ARG A 65 -7.62 -3.52 -14.06
N VAL A 66 -7.28 -2.25 -13.88
CA VAL A 66 -6.75 -1.41 -14.96
C VAL A 66 -5.37 -1.91 -15.35
N PHE A 67 -5.17 -2.26 -16.61
CA PHE A 67 -3.87 -2.69 -17.12
C PHE A 67 -3.24 -1.68 -18.10
N ALA A 68 -4.05 -0.84 -18.77
CA ALA A 68 -3.56 0.18 -19.68
C ALA A 68 -4.44 1.44 -19.69
N ALA A 69 -3.89 2.51 -20.24
CA ALA A 69 -4.56 3.78 -20.52
C ALA A 69 -4.07 4.24 -21.90
N SER A 70 -4.57 3.59 -22.95
CA SER A 70 -4.02 3.70 -24.32
C SER A 70 -4.44 5.01 -25.01
N GLU A 71 -5.56 5.60 -24.60
CA GLU A 71 -6.11 6.83 -25.16
C GLU A 71 -6.52 7.81 -24.05
N PRO A 72 -6.43 9.13 -24.27
CA PRO A 72 -6.92 10.12 -23.32
C PRO A 72 -8.40 9.91 -22.98
N GLY A 73 -8.74 9.92 -21.69
CA GLY A 73 -10.12 9.74 -21.25
C GLY A 73 -10.62 8.30 -21.28
N ARG A 74 -9.74 7.30 -21.51
CA ARG A 74 -10.09 5.88 -21.53
C ARG A 74 -9.13 5.02 -20.72
N LEU A 75 -9.67 3.97 -20.10
CA LEU A 75 -8.92 2.94 -19.39
C LEU A 75 -9.28 1.56 -19.93
N SER A 76 -8.28 0.71 -20.08
CA SER A 76 -8.42 -0.71 -20.40
C SER A 76 -8.36 -1.54 -19.12
N LEU A 77 -9.40 -2.34 -18.88
CA LEU A 77 -9.56 -3.15 -17.68
C LEU A 77 -9.64 -4.62 -18.03
N GLU A 78 -9.07 -5.43 -17.15
CA GLU A 78 -9.28 -6.87 -17.14
C GLU A 78 -10.14 -7.24 -15.93
N THR A 79 -11.17 -8.04 -16.19
CA THR A 79 -12.04 -8.68 -15.19
C THR A 79 -11.81 -10.20 -15.21
N LEU A 80 -12.38 -10.93 -14.25
CA LEU A 80 -12.37 -12.39 -14.28
C LEU A 80 -12.92 -12.94 -15.61
N ASP A 81 -14.02 -12.37 -16.09
CA ASP A 81 -14.79 -12.93 -17.22
C ASP A 81 -14.40 -12.36 -18.60
N GLY A 82 -13.59 -11.30 -18.64
CA GLY A 82 -13.16 -10.69 -19.90
C GLY A 82 -12.44 -9.36 -19.71
N ASP A 83 -12.39 -8.56 -20.76
CA ASP A 83 -11.86 -7.20 -20.77
C ASP A 83 -12.97 -6.17 -21.02
N LEU A 84 -12.70 -4.92 -20.64
CA LEU A 84 -13.61 -3.80 -20.79
C LEU A 84 -12.82 -2.51 -21.00
N GLU A 85 -13.30 -1.66 -21.90
CA GLU A 85 -12.88 -0.27 -22.01
C GLU A 85 -13.86 0.64 -21.25
N LEU A 86 -13.31 1.57 -20.46
CA LEU A 86 -14.09 2.55 -19.70
C LEU A 86 -13.71 3.97 -20.11
N GLY A 87 -14.69 4.73 -20.58
CA GLY A 87 -14.54 6.17 -20.83
C GLY A 87 -14.81 7.00 -19.57
N TYR A 88 -14.12 8.13 -19.41
CA TYR A 88 -14.32 9.05 -18.31
C TYR A 88 -14.21 10.52 -18.71
N ARG A 89 -15.00 11.40 -18.06
CA ARG A 89 -14.79 12.85 -18.10
C ARG A 89 -13.78 13.31 -17.04
N SER A 90 -13.91 12.76 -15.84
CA SER A 90 -12.98 12.94 -14.71
C SER A 90 -12.52 11.58 -14.19
N LEU A 91 -11.26 11.49 -13.77
CA LEU A 91 -10.67 10.28 -13.20
C LEU A 91 -10.14 10.56 -11.80
N ILE A 92 -10.50 9.72 -10.83
CA ILE A 92 -9.93 9.75 -9.47
C ILE A 92 -9.09 8.50 -9.25
N LEU A 93 -7.81 8.68 -9.00
CA LEU A 93 -6.88 7.62 -8.65
C LEU A 93 -6.77 7.53 -7.11
N ALA A 94 -7.29 6.44 -6.56
CA ALA A 94 -7.26 6.10 -5.15
C ALA A 94 -6.59 4.72 -4.94
N THR A 95 -5.48 4.50 -5.66
CA THR A 95 -4.76 3.22 -5.79
C THR A 95 -4.04 2.74 -4.52
N GLY A 96 -4.07 3.54 -3.46
CA GLY A 96 -3.54 3.20 -2.14
C GLY A 96 -2.02 3.04 -2.11
N ALA A 97 -1.54 2.25 -1.17
CA ALA A 97 -0.13 1.93 -0.98
C ALA A 97 0.10 0.43 -0.77
N ARG A 98 1.37 0.02 -0.82
CA ARG A 98 1.84 -1.34 -0.58
C ARG A 98 2.89 -1.36 0.53
N GLU A 99 3.10 -2.52 1.14
CA GLU A 99 4.14 -2.67 2.17
C GLU A 99 5.54 -2.55 1.56
N ARG A 100 6.43 -1.87 2.28
CA ARG A 100 7.87 -1.88 2.02
C ARG A 100 8.47 -3.12 2.68
N PHE A 101 9.14 -3.93 1.87
CA PHE A 101 9.93 -5.07 2.34
C PHE A 101 11.41 -4.72 2.29
N LEU A 102 12.17 -5.11 3.32
CA LEU A 102 13.62 -5.06 3.32
C LEU A 102 14.16 -6.50 3.38
N PRO A 103 14.92 -6.96 2.37
CA PRO A 103 15.53 -8.28 2.37
C PRO A 103 16.52 -8.48 3.52
N PHE A 104 16.45 -9.64 4.15
CA PHE A 104 17.41 -10.17 5.12
C PHE A 104 17.47 -11.70 4.96
N PRO A 105 18.53 -12.40 5.39
CA PRO A 105 18.61 -13.86 5.29
C PRO A 105 17.33 -14.57 5.76
N GLY A 106 16.76 -15.41 4.89
CA GLY A 106 15.52 -16.15 5.18
C GLY A 106 14.20 -15.38 5.05
N TRP A 107 14.19 -14.11 4.64
CA TRP A 107 12.94 -13.33 4.50
C TRP A 107 11.93 -13.89 3.47
N THR A 108 12.36 -14.80 2.62
CA THR A 108 11.52 -15.51 1.62
C THR A 108 11.00 -16.86 2.10
N LEU A 109 11.36 -17.30 3.31
CA LEU A 109 10.87 -18.56 3.86
C LEU A 109 9.34 -18.58 3.95
N PRO A 110 8.69 -19.74 3.71
CA PRO A 110 7.29 -19.90 4.05
C PRO A 110 7.02 -19.47 5.49
N ASN A 111 5.90 -18.78 5.70
CA ASN A 111 5.47 -18.13 6.95
C ASN A 111 6.20 -16.82 7.34
N VAL A 112 7.12 -16.34 6.51
CA VAL A 112 7.56 -14.93 6.55
C VAL A 112 6.73 -14.13 5.56
N MET A 113 6.07 -13.08 6.03
CA MET A 113 5.11 -12.32 5.21
C MET A 113 5.02 -10.87 5.66
N GLY A 114 4.38 -10.02 4.86
CA GLY A 114 4.07 -8.64 5.26
C GLY A 114 3.20 -8.60 6.51
N ALA A 115 3.32 -7.52 7.28
CA ALA A 115 2.47 -7.33 8.45
C ALA A 115 0.99 -7.23 8.03
N GLY A 116 0.70 -6.42 7.02
CA GLY A 116 -0.62 -6.34 6.39
C GLY A 116 -1.00 -7.64 5.67
N GLY A 117 -0.01 -8.32 5.07
CA GLY A 117 -0.16 -9.63 4.45
C GLY A 117 -0.66 -10.73 5.41
N LEU A 118 -0.05 -10.88 6.58
CA LEU A 118 -0.50 -11.85 7.60
C LEU A 118 -1.93 -11.56 8.04
N GLN A 119 -2.25 -10.29 8.27
CA GLN A 119 -3.60 -9.89 8.63
C GLN A 119 -4.61 -10.22 7.53
N ALA A 120 -4.26 -9.99 6.26
CA ALA A 120 -5.10 -10.32 5.13
C ALA A 120 -5.39 -11.83 5.05
N LEU A 121 -4.35 -12.65 5.21
CA LEU A 121 -4.46 -14.10 5.18
C LEU A 121 -5.30 -14.61 6.36
N ALA A 122 -5.09 -14.08 7.56
CA ALA A 122 -5.88 -14.45 8.73
C ALA A 122 -7.36 -14.11 8.57
N LYS A 123 -7.70 -12.92 8.04
CA LYS A 123 -9.08 -12.56 7.67
C LYS A 123 -9.68 -13.49 6.62
N SER A 124 -8.84 -14.10 5.79
CA SER A 124 -9.23 -15.02 4.72
C SER A 124 -9.21 -16.49 5.16
N GLY A 125 -9.02 -16.78 6.45
CA GLY A 125 -9.11 -18.13 7.01
C GLY A 125 -7.78 -18.80 7.37
N LEU A 126 -6.63 -18.11 7.27
CA LEU A 126 -5.36 -18.65 7.77
C LEU A 126 -5.44 -18.82 9.30
N PRO A 127 -5.18 -20.02 9.85
CA PRO A 127 -5.30 -20.27 11.28
C PRO A 127 -4.17 -19.59 12.05
N VAL A 128 -4.53 -18.71 12.99
CA VAL A 128 -3.58 -17.98 13.85
C VAL A 128 -3.71 -18.32 15.33
N GLU A 129 -4.80 -18.96 15.75
CA GLU A 129 -5.05 -19.31 17.15
C GLU A 129 -3.96 -20.26 17.69
N GLY A 130 -3.42 -19.92 18.87
CA GLY A 130 -2.33 -20.66 19.52
C GLY A 130 -0.96 -20.53 18.86
N LYS A 131 -0.87 -20.00 17.63
CA LYS A 131 0.38 -19.87 16.87
C LYS A 131 1.28 -18.79 17.47
N LYS A 132 2.57 -19.08 17.53
CA LYS A 132 3.60 -18.14 17.99
C LYS A 132 3.88 -17.12 16.89
N VAL A 133 3.50 -15.87 17.11
CA VAL A 133 3.67 -14.80 16.12
C VAL A 133 4.70 -13.80 16.61
N VAL A 134 5.65 -13.45 15.74
CA VAL A 134 6.50 -12.26 15.89
C VAL A 134 6.07 -11.24 14.85
N ILE A 135 5.93 -9.99 15.28
CA ILE A 135 5.64 -8.86 14.39
C ILE A 135 6.84 -7.92 14.43
N ALA A 136 7.36 -7.50 13.28
CA ALA A 136 8.58 -6.74 13.22
C ALA A 136 8.61 -5.71 12.07
N GLY A 137 9.48 -4.70 12.19
CA GLY A 137 9.76 -3.74 11.12
C GLY A 137 9.57 -2.29 11.59
N SER A 138 8.75 -1.52 10.87
CA SER A 138 8.49 -0.11 11.21
C SER A 138 7.05 0.31 10.97
N GLY A 139 6.47 1.02 11.93
CA GLY A 139 5.27 1.83 11.73
C GLY A 139 4.05 1.37 12.53
N PRO A 140 2.98 2.20 12.56
CA PRO A 140 1.78 1.91 13.34
C PRO A 140 1.02 0.67 12.84
N LEU A 141 1.24 0.24 11.59
CA LEU A 141 0.64 -0.99 11.06
C LEU A 141 0.99 -2.20 11.94
N LEU A 142 2.21 -2.25 12.50
CA LEU A 142 2.63 -3.34 13.38
C LEU A 142 1.71 -3.48 14.61
N LEU A 143 1.28 -2.34 15.17
CA LEU A 143 0.38 -2.31 16.33
C LEU A 143 -1.04 -2.75 15.96
N ALA A 144 -1.53 -2.34 14.78
CA ALA A 144 -2.84 -2.75 14.29
C ALA A 144 -2.89 -4.27 14.04
N VAL A 145 -1.86 -4.82 13.40
CA VAL A 145 -1.72 -6.26 13.16
C VAL A 145 -1.57 -7.01 14.47
N ALA A 146 -0.75 -6.52 15.41
CA ALA A 146 -0.58 -7.12 16.73
C ALA A 146 -1.90 -7.26 17.49
N ARG A 147 -2.71 -6.19 17.50
CA ARG A 147 -4.02 -6.19 18.15
C ARG A 147 -4.96 -7.20 17.50
N TYR A 148 -4.99 -7.24 16.16
CA TYR A 148 -5.80 -8.20 15.42
C TYR A 148 -5.38 -9.64 15.72
N MET A 149 -4.08 -9.96 15.65
CA MET A 149 -3.58 -11.32 15.90
C MET A 149 -3.96 -11.78 17.32
N ARG A 150 -3.77 -10.90 18.30
CA ARG A 150 -4.13 -11.20 19.69
C ARG A 150 -5.64 -11.43 19.87
N SER A 151 -6.48 -10.61 19.24
CA SER A 151 -7.94 -10.78 19.34
C SER A 151 -8.45 -12.05 18.68
N HIS A 152 -7.62 -12.70 17.84
CA HIS A 152 -7.91 -13.99 17.19
C HIS A 152 -7.08 -15.14 17.80
N GLY A 153 -6.65 -14.99 19.05
CA GLY A 153 -6.05 -16.09 19.83
C GLY A 153 -4.58 -16.40 19.51
N ALA A 154 -3.89 -15.59 18.72
CA ALA A 154 -2.47 -15.81 18.46
C ALA A 154 -1.61 -15.58 19.71
N ASN A 155 -0.59 -16.42 19.89
CA ASN A 155 0.44 -16.26 20.91
C ASN A 155 1.47 -15.24 20.43
N LEU A 156 1.19 -13.95 20.65
CA LEU A 156 2.07 -12.87 20.25
C LEU A 156 3.32 -12.82 21.14
N ARG A 157 4.46 -13.23 20.58
CA ARG A 157 5.75 -13.33 21.29
C ARG A 157 6.32 -11.96 21.63
N LEU A 158 6.35 -11.09 20.63
CA LEU A 158 6.79 -9.70 20.74
C LEU A 158 6.41 -8.90 19.49
N VAL A 159 6.48 -7.58 19.64
CA VAL A 159 6.50 -6.62 18.54
C VAL A 159 7.88 -5.93 18.54
N ALA A 160 8.64 -6.09 17.47
CA ALA A 160 9.95 -5.48 17.27
C ALA A 160 9.83 -4.26 16.34
N GLU A 161 9.95 -3.07 16.92
CA GLU A 161 9.92 -1.80 16.20
C GLU A 161 11.34 -1.25 16.06
N GLN A 162 11.76 -1.01 14.82
CA GLN A 162 13.10 -0.49 14.50
C GLN A 162 13.30 0.95 15.01
N ALA A 163 12.22 1.73 15.11
CA ALA A 163 12.26 3.11 15.54
C ALA A 163 12.86 3.27 16.94
N ASN A 164 13.64 4.33 17.11
CA ASN A 164 14.29 4.64 18.38
C ASN A 164 13.28 5.05 19.44
N ASP A 165 13.55 4.65 20.68
CA ASP A 165 12.70 4.96 21.82
C ASP A 165 12.49 6.47 22.04
N SER A 166 13.52 7.29 21.80
CA SER A 166 13.44 8.75 21.89
C SER A 166 12.51 9.36 20.84
N ALA A 167 12.51 8.82 19.61
CA ALA A 167 11.63 9.28 18.53
C ALA A 167 10.16 8.96 18.86
N LEU A 168 9.89 7.73 19.33
CA LEU A 168 8.54 7.32 19.72
C LEU A 168 8.02 8.05 20.96
N ARG A 169 8.87 8.32 21.96
CA ARG A 169 8.49 9.15 23.11
C ARG A 169 8.15 10.57 22.69
N ARG A 170 8.97 11.20 21.84
CA ARG A 170 8.70 12.54 21.29
C ARG A 170 7.38 12.58 20.52
N PHE A 171 7.13 11.57 19.68
CA PHE A 171 5.86 11.43 18.97
C PHE A 171 4.69 11.28 19.95
N GLY A 172 4.82 10.42 20.96
CA GLY A 172 3.83 10.20 22.00
C GLY A 172 3.46 11.47 22.77
N VAL A 173 4.44 12.30 23.14
CA VAL A 173 4.20 13.63 23.75
C VAL A 173 3.42 14.54 22.79
N GLY A 174 3.73 14.49 21.49
CA GLY A 174 3.03 15.24 20.46
C GLY A 174 1.54 14.89 20.34
N LEU A 175 1.13 13.67 20.73
CA LEU A 175 -0.27 13.23 20.67
C LEU A 175 -1.22 14.03 21.56
N VAL A 176 -0.73 14.74 22.59
CA VAL A 176 -1.56 15.62 23.44
C VAL A 176 -2.25 16.70 22.61
N ARG A 177 -1.67 17.09 21.47
CA ARG A 177 -2.27 18.07 20.53
C ARG A 177 -3.36 17.46 19.63
N HIS A 178 -3.58 16.15 19.71
CA HIS A 178 -4.52 15.40 18.89
C HIS A 178 -5.35 14.44 19.77
N PRO A 179 -6.36 14.94 20.51
CA PRO A 179 -7.05 14.16 21.54
C PRO A 179 -7.67 12.85 21.03
N GLY A 180 -8.26 12.86 19.82
CA GLY A 180 -8.77 11.64 19.19
C GLY A 180 -7.69 10.60 18.91
N LYS A 181 -6.48 11.04 18.49
CA LYS A 181 -5.33 10.16 18.25
C LYS A 181 -4.72 9.65 19.54
N LEU A 182 -4.71 10.46 20.59
CA LEU A 182 -4.29 10.03 21.93
C LEU A 182 -5.22 8.93 22.46
N ALA A 183 -6.53 9.10 22.35
CA ALA A 183 -7.49 8.07 22.74
C ALA A 183 -7.28 6.77 21.95
N GLN A 184 -7.09 6.84 20.63
CA GLN A 184 -6.76 5.68 19.80
C GLN A 184 -5.46 4.99 20.26
N ALA A 185 -4.42 5.76 20.57
CA ALA A 185 -3.15 5.22 21.06
C ALA A 185 -3.29 4.52 22.42
N ILE A 186 -4.09 5.07 23.33
CA ILE A 186 -4.40 4.45 24.63
C ILE A 186 -5.15 3.13 24.43
N GLN A 187 -6.18 3.12 23.57
CA GLN A 187 -6.94 1.91 23.25
C GLN A 187 -6.07 0.82 22.62
N LEU A 188 -5.14 1.18 21.73
CA LEU A 188 -4.17 0.25 21.16
C LEU A 188 -3.24 -0.31 22.23
N ARG A 189 -2.72 0.54 23.12
CA ARG A 189 -1.86 0.09 24.23
C ARG A 189 -2.59 -0.82 25.20
N ALA A 190 -3.82 -0.50 25.58
CA ALA A 190 -4.65 -1.34 26.45
C ALA A 190 -4.91 -2.72 25.81
N GLY A 191 -5.24 -2.76 24.51
CA GLY A 191 -5.42 -4.00 23.76
C GLY A 191 -4.14 -4.85 23.61
N LEU A 192 -2.97 -4.26 23.85
CA LEU A 192 -1.65 -4.92 23.79
C LEU A 192 -0.99 -5.04 25.16
N LEU A 193 -1.74 -4.85 26.25
CA LEU A 193 -1.21 -5.00 27.61
C LEU A 193 -0.69 -6.44 27.83
N GLY A 194 0.55 -6.58 28.26
CA GLY A 194 1.23 -7.88 28.40
C GLY A 194 2.03 -8.32 27.17
N THR A 195 1.89 -7.66 26.02
CA THR A 195 2.74 -7.89 24.85
C THR A 195 4.08 -7.17 25.01
N ARG A 196 5.18 -7.89 24.76
CA ARG A 196 6.53 -7.28 24.73
C ARG A 196 6.69 -6.40 23.49
N TYR A 197 6.66 -5.08 23.67
CA TYR A 197 6.96 -4.10 22.63
C TYR A 197 8.40 -3.62 22.76
N LEU A 198 9.26 -4.01 21.83
CA LEU A 198 10.69 -3.69 21.85
C LEU A 198 10.99 -2.63 20.80
N THR A 199 11.50 -1.48 21.24
CA THR A 199 11.99 -0.40 20.38
C THR A 199 13.45 -0.59 20.03
N ALA A 200 13.92 0.08 18.97
CA ALA A 200 15.26 -0.10 18.41
C ALA A 200 15.61 -1.59 18.16
N CYS A 201 14.61 -2.36 17.70
CA CYS A 201 14.66 -3.81 17.55
C CYS A 201 14.17 -4.21 16.16
N TRP A 202 14.91 -5.04 15.44
CA TRP A 202 14.53 -5.49 14.08
C TRP A 202 15.04 -6.91 13.79
N PRO A 203 14.45 -7.64 12.83
CA PRO A 203 14.90 -8.95 12.43
C PRO A 203 16.14 -8.83 11.54
N ILE A 204 17.09 -9.74 11.71
CA ILE A 204 18.31 -9.81 10.91
C ILE A 204 18.46 -11.17 10.20
N ALA A 205 17.75 -12.20 10.64
CA ALA A 205 17.65 -13.48 9.95
C ALA A 205 16.32 -14.16 10.32
N ALA A 206 15.81 -14.99 9.42
CA ALA A 206 14.76 -15.96 9.69
C ALA A 206 15.32 -17.35 9.40
N ASP A 207 15.13 -18.27 10.34
CA ASP A 207 15.73 -19.60 10.30
C ASP A 207 14.63 -20.66 10.23
N GLY A 208 14.87 -21.67 9.40
CA GLY A 208 13.95 -22.80 9.20
C GLY A 208 14.41 -23.70 8.07
N SER A 209 14.04 -24.98 8.14
CA SER A 209 14.33 -25.97 7.11
C SER A 209 13.36 -25.85 5.92
N ASP A 210 12.09 -26.19 6.15
CA ASP A 210 11.02 -26.10 5.14
C ASP A 210 10.19 -24.81 5.24
N LYS A 211 10.12 -24.26 6.45
CA LYS A 211 9.34 -23.07 6.81
C LYS A 211 9.96 -22.42 8.03
N LEU A 212 9.53 -21.20 8.34
CA LEU A 212 9.96 -20.49 9.54
C LEU A 212 9.81 -21.34 10.81
N GLU A 213 10.89 -21.44 11.58
CA GLU A 213 10.91 -22.03 12.93
C GLU A 213 11.24 -20.95 14.00
N SER A 214 11.92 -19.89 13.58
CA SER A 214 12.37 -18.82 14.47
C SER A 214 12.89 -17.61 13.70
N VAL A 215 12.93 -16.47 14.37
CA VAL A 215 13.55 -15.24 13.87
C VAL A 215 14.69 -14.82 14.79
N THR A 216 15.81 -14.42 14.19
CA THR A 216 16.92 -13.79 14.89
C THR A 216 16.72 -12.28 14.90
N LEU A 217 16.63 -11.70 16.10
CA LEU A 217 16.38 -10.28 16.33
C LEU A 217 17.66 -9.60 16.81
N TYR A 218 17.82 -8.34 16.43
CA TYR A 218 18.89 -7.46 16.90
C TYR A 218 18.33 -6.32 17.74
N ARG A 219 18.96 -6.02 18.87
CA ARG A 219 18.69 -4.83 19.69
C ARG A 219 19.93 -4.42 20.47
N ALA A 220 20.38 -3.17 20.30
CA ALA A 220 21.46 -2.57 21.10
C ALA A 220 22.74 -3.44 21.19
N GLY A 221 23.24 -3.91 20.05
CA GLY A 221 24.45 -4.74 19.97
C GLY A 221 24.25 -6.21 20.36
N LYS A 222 23.05 -6.60 20.78
CA LYS A 222 22.74 -7.98 21.16
C LYS A 222 21.85 -8.64 20.12
N THR A 223 22.08 -9.91 19.88
CA THR A 223 21.23 -10.77 19.05
C THR A 223 20.67 -11.92 19.88
N TRP A 224 19.46 -12.37 19.53
CA TRP A 224 18.88 -13.59 20.09
C TRP A 224 17.90 -14.20 19.10
N ARG A 225 17.66 -15.50 19.26
CA ARG A 225 16.71 -16.29 18.47
C ARG A 225 15.37 -16.39 19.21
N GLU A 226 14.28 -15.97 18.59
CA GLU A 226 12.91 -16.09 19.12
C GLU A 226 12.14 -17.12 18.28
N PRO A 227 11.73 -18.26 18.87
CA PRO A 227 10.92 -19.26 18.17
C PRO A 227 9.54 -18.72 17.78
N CYS A 228 9.14 -18.90 16.52
CA CYS A 228 7.85 -18.47 16.02
C CYS A 228 7.36 -19.31 14.82
N ASP A 229 6.04 -19.42 14.70
CA ASP A 229 5.37 -20.08 13.57
C ASP A 229 5.17 -19.10 12.40
N TYR A 230 4.96 -17.81 12.71
CA TYR A 230 4.77 -16.73 11.75
C TYR A 230 5.63 -15.51 12.09
N LEU A 231 6.20 -14.90 11.05
CA LEU A 231 6.83 -13.59 11.10
C LEU A 231 6.06 -12.62 10.20
N ALA A 232 5.41 -11.64 10.80
CA ALA A 232 4.81 -10.51 10.10
C ALA A 232 5.81 -9.34 10.08
N CYS A 233 6.41 -9.07 8.93
CA CYS A 233 7.51 -8.12 8.78
C CYS A 233 7.22 -7.07 7.69
N GLY A 234 7.21 -5.79 8.07
CA GLY A 234 7.00 -4.68 7.13
C GLY A 234 7.64 -3.38 7.61
N PHE A 235 8.28 -2.64 6.70
CA PHE A 235 9.09 -1.45 7.01
C PHE A 235 8.45 -0.15 6.50
N GLY A 236 7.17 0.03 6.85
CA GLY A 236 6.33 1.10 6.35
C GLY A 236 5.65 0.79 5.01
N LEU A 237 5.08 1.82 4.39
CA LEU A 237 4.31 1.72 3.15
C LEU A 237 4.94 2.55 2.04
N ILE A 238 4.66 2.19 0.79
CA ILE A 238 5.05 2.90 -0.43
C ILE A 238 3.80 3.14 -1.28
N PRO A 239 3.53 4.39 -1.71
CA PRO A 239 2.41 4.71 -2.58
C PRO A 239 2.41 3.90 -3.90
N ASN A 240 1.22 3.49 -4.37
CA ASN A 240 1.05 2.82 -5.66
C ASN A 240 0.92 3.84 -6.79
N VAL A 241 2.06 4.35 -7.26
CA VAL A 241 2.15 5.44 -8.25
C VAL A 241 2.20 4.98 -9.70
N GLU A 242 2.09 3.67 -9.97
CA GLU A 242 2.33 3.16 -11.33
C GLU A 242 1.30 3.67 -12.35
N LEU A 243 0.01 3.63 -12.01
CA LEU A 243 -1.05 4.15 -12.90
C LEU A 243 -0.99 5.68 -13.05
N PRO A 244 -0.85 6.49 -11.98
CA PRO A 244 -0.58 7.92 -12.13
C PRO A 244 0.63 8.24 -13.03
N ALA A 245 1.74 7.50 -12.85
CA ALA A 245 2.93 7.70 -13.67
C ALA A 245 2.71 7.35 -15.14
N LEU A 246 1.94 6.28 -15.43
CA LEU A 246 1.55 5.92 -16.80
C LEU A 246 0.72 7.04 -17.45
N LEU A 247 -0.16 7.69 -16.68
CA LEU A 247 -1.00 8.80 -17.15
C LEU A 247 -0.24 10.14 -17.25
N GLY A 248 1.04 10.18 -16.87
CA GLY A 248 1.87 11.39 -16.92
C GLY A 248 1.69 12.34 -15.71
N CYS A 249 1.08 11.88 -14.62
CA CYS A 249 1.02 12.65 -13.38
C CYS A 249 2.42 12.86 -12.81
N ARG A 250 2.72 14.08 -12.36
CA ARG A 250 3.99 14.41 -11.71
C ARG A 250 4.10 13.72 -10.36
N LEU A 251 5.24 13.07 -10.12
CA LEU A 251 5.56 12.43 -8.86
C LEU A 251 6.49 13.32 -8.02
N GLY A 252 6.14 13.51 -6.76
CA GLY A 252 6.92 14.20 -5.75
C GLY A 252 7.69 13.24 -4.85
N ALA A 253 8.17 13.75 -3.70
CA ALA A 253 8.96 12.95 -2.76
C ALA A 253 8.14 11.87 -2.03
N SER A 254 6.85 12.10 -1.81
CA SER A 254 5.99 11.26 -0.97
C SER A 254 4.87 10.56 -1.72
N GLY A 255 4.74 10.76 -3.04
CA GLY A 255 3.63 10.25 -3.85
C GLY A 255 3.34 11.14 -5.06
N VAL A 256 2.12 11.11 -5.57
CA VAL A 256 1.67 12.00 -6.66
C VAL A 256 1.51 13.44 -6.13
N GLU A 257 2.02 14.43 -6.87
CA GLU A 257 1.79 15.84 -6.56
C GLU A 257 0.37 16.25 -6.97
N VAL A 258 -0.33 16.92 -6.06
CA VAL A 258 -1.69 17.42 -6.26
C VAL A 258 -1.85 18.84 -5.71
N ASP A 259 -2.84 19.56 -6.24
CA ASP A 259 -3.26 20.86 -5.71
C ASP A 259 -4.22 20.72 -4.49
N ASP A 260 -4.75 21.86 -4.03
CA ASP A 260 -5.69 21.91 -2.92
C ASP A 260 -7.03 21.20 -3.18
N TYR A 261 -7.37 20.93 -4.43
CA TYR A 261 -8.58 20.21 -4.82
C TYR A 261 -8.27 18.75 -5.20
N GLN A 262 -7.09 18.25 -4.83
CA GLN A 262 -6.59 16.92 -5.16
C GLN A 262 -6.40 16.68 -6.67
N GLN A 263 -6.38 17.72 -7.50
CA GLN A 263 -6.11 17.60 -8.92
C GLN A 263 -4.62 17.42 -9.14
N SER A 264 -4.25 16.43 -9.95
CA SER A 264 -2.86 16.20 -10.34
C SER A 264 -2.39 17.22 -11.37
N SER A 265 -1.14 17.10 -11.82
CA SER A 265 -0.62 17.88 -12.96
C SER A 265 -1.32 17.60 -14.29
N VAL A 266 -2.14 16.56 -14.37
CA VAL A 266 -2.94 16.21 -15.56
C VAL A 266 -4.38 16.66 -15.33
N ALA A 267 -4.87 17.54 -16.20
CA ALA A 267 -6.23 18.08 -16.09
C ALA A 267 -7.28 16.96 -16.14
N GLY A 268 -8.29 17.04 -15.26
CA GLY A 268 -9.33 16.02 -15.14
C GLY A 268 -8.88 14.74 -14.43
N VAL A 269 -7.63 14.63 -13.98
CA VAL A 269 -7.12 13.50 -13.19
C VAL A 269 -6.82 13.96 -11.76
N TYR A 270 -7.51 13.38 -10.80
CA TYR A 270 -7.40 13.64 -9.36
C TYR A 270 -6.74 12.46 -8.67
N CYS A 271 -6.03 12.69 -7.56
CA CYS A 271 -5.38 11.65 -6.77
C CYS A 271 -5.68 11.84 -5.28
N ALA A 272 -6.09 10.78 -4.58
CA ALA A 272 -6.52 10.87 -3.19
C ALA A 272 -6.12 9.66 -2.34
N GLY A 273 -5.78 9.92 -1.08
CA GLY A 273 -5.38 8.90 -0.13
C GLY A 273 -3.92 8.50 -0.30
N GLU A 274 -3.60 7.23 -0.02
CA GLU A 274 -2.19 6.85 0.16
C GLU A 274 -1.32 6.96 -1.11
N VAL A 275 -1.93 7.16 -2.28
CA VAL A 275 -1.22 7.46 -3.54
C VAL A 275 -0.55 8.85 -3.54
N THR A 276 -1.06 9.81 -2.75
CA THR A 276 -0.47 11.15 -2.56
C THR A 276 0.44 11.22 -1.33
N GLY A 277 0.53 10.13 -0.56
CA GLY A 277 1.37 10.03 0.63
C GLY A 277 0.71 9.24 1.76
N ILE A 278 1.52 8.63 2.63
CA ILE A 278 1.01 7.71 3.67
C ILE A 278 0.44 8.50 4.86
N GLY A 279 -0.89 8.66 4.90
CA GLY A 279 -1.58 9.38 5.98
C GLY A 279 -2.64 8.61 6.75
N GLY A 280 -2.92 7.36 6.38
CA GLY A 280 -3.93 6.53 7.02
C GLY A 280 -5.37 6.95 6.72
N LEU A 281 -6.31 6.42 7.51
CA LEU A 281 -7.75 6.45 7.25
C LEU A 281 -8.31 7.87 7.10
N ASP A 282 -8.14 8.71 8.13
CA ASP A 282 -8.80 10.02 8.19
C ASP A 282 -8.31 10.95 7.06
N LEU A 283 -7.00 10.93 6.76
CA LEU A 283 -6.48 11.71 5.64
C LEU A 283 -7.03 11.19 4.32
N SER A 284 -7.04 9.87 4.13
CA SER A 284 -7.54 9.26 2.90
C SER A 284 -9.00 9.59 2.66
N GLN A 285 -9.84 9.58 3.69
CA GLN A 285 -11.24 9.99 3.58
C GLN A 285 -11.36 11.47 3.22
N ALA A 286 -10.68 12.38 3.94
CA ALA A 286 -10.75 13.81 3.65
C ALA A 286 -10.30 14.15 2.22
N GLU A 287 -9.20 13.56 1.76
CA GLU A 287 -8.71 13.74 0.39
C GLU A 287 -9.67 13.12 -0.64
N GLY A 288 -10.24 11.95 -0.34
CA GLY A 288 -11.27 11.33 -1.18
C GLY A 288 -12.50 12.22 -1.36
N GLU A 289 -13.03 12.77 -0.26
CA GLU A 289 -14.18 13.68 -0.31
C GLU A 289 -13.88 14.93 -1.16
N ILE A 290 -12.70 15.54 -0.98
CA ILE A 290 -12.27 16.71 -1.76
C ILE A 290 -12.19 16.36 -3.25
N ALA A 291 -11.55 15.25 -3.60
CA ALA A 291 -11.44 14.79 -4.98
C ALA A 291 -12.82 14.50 -5.58
N GLY A 292 -13.74 13.90 -4.82
CA GLY A 292 -15.11 13.63 -5.25
C GLY A 292 -15.89 14.89 -5.61
N PHE A 293 -15.83 15.93 -4.76
CA PHE A 293 -16.43 17.23 -5.05
C PHE A 293 -15.82 17.90 -6.28
N ALA A 294 -14.49 17.93 -6.37
CA ALA A 294 -13.78 18.57 -7.47
C ALA A 294 -14.05 17.88 -8.82
N ALA A 295 -13.96 16.54 -8.86
CA ALA A 295 -14.19 15.75 -10.07
C ALA A 295 -15.64 15.82 -10.58
N ALA A 296 -16.61 16.05 -9.68
CA ALA A 296 -18.01 16.28 -10.02
C ALA A 296 -18.31 17.75 -10.42
N GLY A 297 -17.30 18.61 -10.53
CA GLY A 297 -17.45 20.01 -10.95
C GLY A 297 -18.01 20.93 -9.85
N LYS A 298 -17.82 20.56 -8.58
CA LYS A 298 -18.28 21.31 -7.40
C LYS A 298 -17.14 21.65 -6.41
N PRO A 299 -16.02 22.22 -6.86
CA PRO A 299 -14.84 22.45 -6.03
C PRO A 299 -15.13 23.33 -4.80
N GLU A 300 -16.07 24.27 -4.88
CA GLU A 300 -16.50 25.11 -3.75
C GLU A 300 -16.97 24.31 -2.53
N SER A 301 -17.58 23.15 -2.76
CA SER A 301 -18.08 22.25 -1.71
C SER A 301 -16.95 21.56 -0.94
N ALA A 302 -15.73 21.52 -1.49
CA ALA A 302 -14.57 20.90 -0.86
C ALA A 302 -13.87 21.81 0.18
N ARG A 303 -14.03 23.13 0.08
CA ARG A 303 -13.29 24.11 0.91
C ARG A 303 -13.42 23.89 2.42
N PRO A 304 -14.59 23.51 2.97
CA PRO A 304 -14.72 23.25 4.42
C PRO A 304 -13.83 22.10 4.92
N LEU A 305 -13.39 21.19 4.04
CA LEU A 305 -12.58 20.03 4.40
C LEU A 305 -11.08 20.33 4.48
N PHE A 306 -10.62 21.48 3.95
CA PHE A 306 -9.20 21.78 3.81
C PHE A 306 -8.49 21.86 5.15
N ALA A 307 -9.08 22.53 6.14
CA ALA A 307 -8.48 22.66 7.47
C ALA A 307 -8.33 21.29 8.18
N ALA A 308 -9.34 20.42 8.04
CA ALA A 308 -9.30 19.07 8.58
C ALA A 308 -8.22 18.23 7.88
N ARG A 309 -8.19 18.25 6.54
CA ARG A 309 -7.13 17.60 5.74
C ARG A 309 -5.74 18.05 6.18
N GLU A 310 -5.48 19.34 6.31
CA GLU A 310 -4.17 19.87 6.74
C GLU A 310 -3.79 19.48 8.18
N SER A 311 -4.77 19.30 9.06
CA SER A 311 -4.54 18.71 10.39
C SER A 311 -4.06 17.25 10.27
N HIS A 312 -4.73 16.45 9.44
CA HIS A 312 -4.37 15.06 9.21
C HIS A 312 -3.01 14.92 8.49
N ARG A 313 -2.69 15.79 7.53
CA ARG A 313 -1.37 15.84 6.87
C ARG A 313 -0.25 16.11 7.86
N ARG A 314 -0.41 17.11 8.74
CA ARG A 314 0.58 17.41 9.78
C ARG A 314 0.81 16.22 10.72
N PHE A 315 -0.26 15.49 11.06
CA PHE A 315 -0.14 14.26 11.83
C PHE A 315 0.61 13.16 11.07
N ALA A 316 0.31 12.96 9.79
CA ALA A 316 0.99 12.00 8.92
C ALA A 316 2.50 12.29 8.82
N VAL A 317 2.89 13.55 8.64
CA VAL A 317 4.31 13.97 8.62
C VAL A 317 4.99 13.69 9.96
N ALA A 318 4.31 13.93 11.09
CA ALA A 318 4.87 13.62 12.41
C ALA A 318 5.07 12.11 12.60
N LEU A 319 4.14 11.31 12.09
CA LEU A 319 4.21 9.85 12.11
C LEU A 319 5.36 9.34 11.25
N GLU A 320 5.47 9.78 10.00
CA GLU A 320 6.55 9.41 9.08
C GLU A 320 7.93 9.70 9.70
N ARG A 321 8.11 10.88 10.31
CA ARG A 321 9.35 11.24 11.02
C ARG A 321 9.66 10.33 12.21
N ALA A 322 8.64 9.94 12.97
CA ALA A 322 8.82 9.11 14.16
C ALA A 322 9.24 7.67 13.82
N PHE A 323 8.76 7.16 12.68
CA PHE A 323 8.99 5.81 12.19
C PHE A 323 9.96 5.74 11.00
N ALA A 324 10.71 6.82 10.76
CA ALA A 324 11.72 6.89 9.72
C ALA A 324 12.71 5.72 9.84
N LEU A 325 13.03 5.11 8.70
CA LEU A 325 13.90 3.94 8.66
C LEU A 325 15.33 4.33 9.01
N ARG A 326 15.94 3.50 9.85
CA ARG A 326 17.32 3.61 10.28
C ARG A 326 18.30 3.23 9.17
N GLU A 327 19.36 4.01 9.02
CA GLU A 327 20.43 3.75 8.04
C GLU A 327 21.08 2.38 8.24
N GLU A 328 21.14 1.88 9.48
CA GLU A 328 21.67 0.55 9.78
C GLU A 328 20.90 -0.59 9.10
N LEU A 329 19.64 -0.37 8.74
CA LEU A 329 18.83 -1.36 8.02
C LEU A 329 19.32 -1.60 6.58
N ARG A 330 20.18 -0.72 6.04
CA ARG A 330 20.82 -0.95 4.72
C ARG A 330 21.75 -2.15 4.71
N ASN A 331 22.22 -2.57 5.89
CA ASN A 331 23.13 -3.70 6.05
C ASN A 331 22.40 -5.02 6.31
N LEU A 332 21.07 -5.06 6.19
CA LEU A 332 20.28 -6.28 6.39
C LEU A 332 20.59 -7.39 5.37
N PRO A 333 20.69 -7.12 4.06
CA PRO A 333 20.96 -8.18 3.10
C PRO A 333 22.41 -8.66 3.18
N GLN A 334 22.60 -9.97 3.13
CA GLN A 334 23.89 -10.61 2.83
C GLN A 334 24.03 -10.86 1.32
N ASP A 335 25.21 -11.25 0.87
CA ASP A 335 25.53 -11.44 -0.56
C ASP A 335 24.56 -12.40 -1.27
N ASP A 336 24.23 -13.50 -0.61
CA ASP A 336 23.33 -14.56 -1.10
C ASP A 336 21.84 -14.23 -0.87
N THR A 337 21.51 -13.16 -0.16
CA THR A 337 20.12 -12.80 0.15
C THR A 337 19.37 -12.44 -1.13
N LEU A 338 18.28 -13.16 -1.41
CA LEU A 338 17.41 -12.86 -2.55
C LEU A 338 16.78 -11.48 -2.36
N VAL A 339 16.89 -10.60 -3.36
CA VAL A 339 16.23 -9.29 -3.35
C VAL A 339 15.05 -9.29 -4.30
N CYS A 340 15.21 -9.87 -5.50
CA CYS A 340 14.12 -10.05 -6.45
C CYS A 340 13.65 -11.50 -6.45
N ARG A 341 12.67 -11.81 -5.60
CA ARG A 341 12.06 -13.16 -5.46
C ARG A 341 11.40 -13.71 -6.73
N CYS A 342 11.03 -12.84 -7.68
CA CYS A 342 10.36 -13.28 -8.91
C CYS A 342 11.35 -13.81 -9.96
N GLU A 343 12.64 -13.47 -9.82
CA GLU A 343 13.68 -13.73 -10.81
C GLU A 343 14.94 -14.31 -10.14
N ASP A 344 14.80 -14.75 -8.87
CA ASP A 344 15.84 -15.32 -8.02
C ASP A 344 17.17 -14.55 -8.03
N VAL A 345 17.09 -13.22 -7.94
CA VAL A 345 18.26 -12.35 -7.96
C VAL A 345 18.74 -12.02 -6.55
N THR A 346 19.98 -12.38 -6.25
CA THR A 346 20.66 -12.10 -4.99
C THR A 346 21.20 -10.67 -4.90
N PHE A 347 21.46 -10.21 -3.67
CA PHE A 347 22.00 -8.88 -3.42
C PHE A 347 23.40 -8.68 -4.02
N GLU A 348 24.26 -9.70 -3.99
CA GLU A 348 25.60 -9.66 -4.60
C GLU A 348 25.55 -9.28 -6.08
N ARG A 349 24.65 -9.89 -6.84
CA ARG A 349 24.50 -9.63 -8.28
C ARG A 349 24.06 -8.19 -8.53
N ILE A 350 23.23 -7.64 -7.65
CA ILE A 350 22.66 -6.29 -7.74
C ILE A 350 23.67 -5.23 -7.31
N ARG A 351 24.32 -5.36 -6.15
CA ARG A 351 25.21 -4.31 -5.62
C ARG A 351 26.42 -3.98 -6.51
N ARG A 352 26.78 -4.89 -7.42
CA ARG A 352 27.85 -4.71 -8.42
C ARG A 352 27.41 -3.86 -9.63
N ARG A 353 26.15 -3.42 -9.68
CA ARG A 353 25.54 -2.67 -10.79
C ARG A 353 25.55 -1.17 -10.48
N SER A 354 25.45 -0.34 -11.51
CA SER A 354 25.53 1.13 -11.36
C SER A 354 24.20 1.82 -11.06
N GLY A 355 23.07 1.14 -11.26
CA GLY A 355 21.74 1.72 -11.10
C GLY A 355 20.61 0.73 -11.40
N TRP A 356 19.36 1.18 -11.22
CA TRP A 356 18.16 0.36 -11.45
C TRP A 356 18.12 -0.25 -12.86
N ARG A 357 18.38 0.56 -13.89
CA ARG A 357 18.34 0.11 -15.29
C ARG A 357 19.40 -0.94 -15.59
N ASP A 358 20.64 -0.72 -15.14
CA ASP A 358 21.74 -1.69 -15.32
C ASP A 358 21.43 -2.99 -14.59
N ALA A 359 20.97 -2.92 -13.33
CA ALA A 359 20.57 -4.10 -12.58
C ALA A 359 19.43 -4.86 -13.26
N LYS A 360 18.41 -4.16 -13.78
CA LYS A 360 17.31 -4.77 -14.52
C LYS A 360 17.80 -5.52 -15.76
N LEU A 361 18.63 -4.90 -16.59
CA LEU A 361 19.12 -5.50 -17.84
C LEU A 361 20.09 -6.66 -17.61
N GLN A 362 20.99 -6.54 -16.63
CA GLN A 362 22.06 -7.53 -16.41
C GLN A 362 21.64 -8.69 -15.51
N THR A 363 20.63 -8.50 -14.66
CA THR A 363 20.24 -9.52 -13.66
C THR A 363 18.80 -9.96 -13.76
N ARG A 364 17.97 -9.26 -14.56
CA ARG A 364 16.51 -9.41 -14.63
C ARG A 364 15.76 -8.91 -13.39
N CYS A 365 16.45 -8.28 -12.43
CA CYS A 365 15.80 -7.68 -11.26
C CYS A 365 14.65 -6.74 -11.67
N GLY A 366 13.46 -6.98 -11.13
CA GLY A 366 12.26 -6.21 -11.44
C GLY A 366 11.60 -6.52 -12.80
N MET A 367 11.99 -7.61 -13.48
CA MET A 367 11.35 -8.07 -14.73
C MET A 367 10.25 -9.13 -14.52
N GLY A 368 10.16 -9.73 -13.33
CA GLY A 368 9.16 -10.75 -13.04
C GLY A 368 7.74 -10.20 -12.89
N PRO A 369 6.73 -11.03 -12.56
CA PRO A 369 5.31 -10.64 -12.61
C PRO A 369 4.94 -9.43 -11.73
N CYS A 370 5.67 -9.18 -10.64
CA CYS A 370 5.45 -8.00 -9.81
C CYS A 370 5.91 -6.68 -10.46
N GLN A 371 6.69 -6.75 -11.55
CA GLN A 371 7.28 -5.62 -12.28
C GLN A 371 8.10 -4.68 -11.37
N GLY A 372 8.81 -5.25 -10.39
CA GLY A 372 9.68 -4.50 -9.50
C GLY A 372 8.98 -3.81 -8.32
N ARG A 373 7.68 -4.01 -8.11
CA ARG A 373 6.95 -3.39 -6.97
C ARG A 373 7.49 -3.79 -5.59
N VAL A 374 8.07 -4.99 -5.48
CA VAL A 374 8.66 -5.49 -4.22
C VAL A 374 10.13 -5.07 -4.13
N CYS A 375 10.97 -5.52 -5.07
CA CYS A 375 12.40 -5.26 -5.02
C CYS A 375 12.77 -3.80 -5.29
N GLY A 376 11.97 -3.05 -6.04
CA GLY A 376 12.19 -1.62 -6.31
C GLY A 376 12.11 -0.78 -5.04
N GLY A 377 11.09 -0.99 -4.22
CA GLY A 377 10.96 -0.32 -2.92
C GLY A 377 12.08 -0.67 -1.94
N ALA A 378 12.57 -1.91 -2.00
CA ALA A 378 13.76 -2.32 -1.24
C ALA A 378 15.02 -1.61 -1.74
N LEU A 379 15.29 -1.63 -3.05
CA LEU A 379 16.50 -1.05 -3.64
C LEU A 379 16.54 0.47 -3.60
N GLU A 380 15.38 1.14 -3.60
CA GLU A 380 15.30 2.57 -3.32
C GLU A 380 15.86 2.87 -1.92
N PHE A 381 15.45 2.09 -0.90
CA PHE A 381 15.96 2.26 0.45
C PHE A 381 17.42 1.79 0.59
N LEU A 382 17.80 0.64 0.01
CA LEU A 382 19.12 0.07 0.19
C LEU A 382 20.20 0.87 -0.57
N LEU A 383 19.94 1.21 -1.84
CA LEU A 383 20.95 1.75 -2.77
C LEU A 383 20.58 3.15 -3.32
N GLY A 384 19.42 3.70 -2.95
CA GLY A 384 18.96 5.00 -3.48
C GLY A 384 18.45 4.94 -4.92
N TRP A 385 18.23 3.74 -5.47
CA TRP A 385 17.84 3.56 -6.87
C TRP A 385 16.34 3.71 -7.06
N LYS A 386 15.94 4.68 -7.89
CA LYS A 386 14.54 4.90 -8.25
C LYS A 386 14.16 4.10 -9.50
N THR A 387 12.92 3.63 -9.55
CA THR A 387 12.34 3.02 -10.76
C THR A 387 12.11 4.10 -11.82
N GLU A 388 12.75 3.95 -12.98
CA GLU A 388 12.80 5.02 -14.00
C GLU A 388 11.62 5.03 -14.98
N SER A 389 10.90 3.92 -15.16
CA SER A 389 9.78 3.88 -16.11
C SER A 389 8.72 2.86 -15.75
N VAL A 390 7.46 3.24 -15.98
CA VAL A 390 6.29 2.37 -16.00
C VAL A 390 5.88 2.17 -17.46
N ARG A 391 5.51 0.95 -17.83
CA ARG A 391 5.03 0.63 -19.18
C ARG A 391 3.73 -0.15 -19.08
N PRO A 392 2.82 0.00 -20.06
CA PRO A 392 1.71 -0.92 -20.18
C PRO A 392 2.23 -2.31 -20.61
N PRO A 393 1.56 -3.40 -20.18
CA PRO A 393 0.47 -3.38 -19.21
C PRO A 393 1.02 -3.18 -17.78
N VAL A 394 0.41 -2.29 -17.01
CA VAL A 394 0.86 -1.92 -15.64
C VAL A 394 0.85 -3.15 -14.74
N PHE A 395 -0.14 -4.01 -14.91
CA PHE A 395 -0.21 -5.33 -14.31
C PHE A 395 -0.21 -6.39 -15.41
N PRO A 396 0.24 -7.63 -15.13
CA PRO A 396 0.07 -8.72 -16.09
C PRO A 396 -1.39 -8.81 -16.55
N ALA A 397 -1.58 -8.89 -17.87
CA ALA A 397 -2.88 -9.01 -18.53
C ALA A 397 -2.87 -10.22 -19.46
N ARG A 398 -4.03 -10.83 -19.71
CA ARG A 398 -4.15 -11.93 -20.67
C ARG A 398 -3.87 -11.41 -22.09
N ILE A 399 -3.26 -12.25 -22.92
CA ILE A 399 -3.03 -11.93 -24.35
C ILE A 399 -4.35 -11.57 -25.04
N ALA A 400 -5.44 -12.30 -24.73
CA ALA A 400 -6.77 -12.02 -25.28
C ALA A 400 -7.25 -10.58 -24.99
N SER A 401 -6.94 -10.05 -23.81
CA SER A 401 -7.29 -8.68 -23.40
C SER A 401 -6.45 -7.62 -24.12
N LEU A 402 -5.29 -8.00 -24.67
CA LEU A 402 -4.41 -7.10 -25.43
C LEU A 402 -4.74 -7.06 -26.93
N THR A 403 -5.44 -8.06 -27.45
CA THR A 403 -5.76 -8.18 -28.88
C THR A 403 -6.96 -7.34 -29.32
N GLY A 404 -7.59 -6.59 -28.41
CA GLY A 404 -8.77 -5.77 -28.69
C GLY A 404 -10.03 -6.61 -28.94
N PRO A 405 -11.17 -5.98 -29.29
CA PRO A 405 -12.43 -6.69 -29.49
C PRO A 405 -12.27 -7.75 -30.57
N LYS A 406 -12.75 -8.96 -30.28
CA LYS A 406 -12.79 -10.08 -31.24
C LYS A 406 -13.45 -9.59 -32.53
N CYS A 407 -12.72 -9.66 -33.65
CA CYS A 407 -13.31 -9.51 -34.98
C CYS A 407 -14.52 -10.47 -35.06
N PRO A 408 -15.72 -10.01 -35.46
CA PRO A 408 -16.86 -10.90 -35.56
C PRO A 408 -16.49 -12.05 -36.49
N GLN A 409 -16.65 -13.29 -36.03
CA GLN A 409 -16.61 -14.43 -36.93
C GLN A 409 -17.79 -14.25 -37.90
N SER A 410 -17.45 -14.02 -39.17
CA SER A 410 -18.36 -13.86 -40.31
C SER A 410 -19.21 -15.09 -40.53
#